data_AF-A0A349ERH4-F1
#
_entry.id   AF-A0A349ERH4-F1
#
_cell.length_a   1.000
_cell.length_b   1.000
_cell.length_c   1.000
_cell.angle_alpha   90.00
_cell.angle_beta   90.00
_cell.angle_gamma   90.00
#
_symmetry.space_group_name_H-M   'P 1'
#
loop_
_entity.id
_entity.type
_entity.pdbx_description
1 polymer ?
#
loop_
_entity_poly.entity_id
_entity_poly.type
_entity_poly.pdbx_seq_one_letter_code
_entity_poly.pdbx_strand_id
1 'polypeptide(L)'
;MNKKGGQSLYYPDFVAVQKLSGGKTVTWIIETKGYEDETVALKDAEAVHWCKKATEFTKSNWRFIKIADAFFRRPGRKFSSYQDMLDKLVDYQQEEKRQLILT
;
A
#
# COMPACT_ATOMS: atom_id res chain seq x y z
N MET A 1 10.40 17.51 -3.03
CA MET A 1 11.25 18.01 -4.14
C MET A 1 12.31 16.98 -4.45
N ASN A 2 12.57 16.70 -5.73
CA ASN A 2 13.71 15.85 -6.09
C ASN A 2 15.04 16.58 -5.86
N LYS A 3 16.18 15.88 -5.97
CA LYS A 3 17.52 16.47 -5.78
C LYS A 3 17.83 17.66 -6.71
N LYS A 4 16.98 17.95 -7.70
CA LYS A 4 17.09 19.06 -8.66
C LYS A 4 16.01 20.13 -8.48
N GLY A 5 15.26 20.12 -7.38
CA GLY A 5 14.23 21.13 -7.10
C GLY A 5 12.94 20.99 -7.93
N GLY A 6 12.80 19.92 -8.72
CA GLY A 6 11.58 19.63 -9.49
C GLY A 6 10.58 18.77 -8.71
N GLN A 7 9.33 18.78 -9.17
CA GLN A 7 8.33 17.80 -8.77
C GLN A 7 8.71 16.45 -9.41
N SER A 8 9.13 15.48 -8.61
CA SER A 8 9.36 14.13 -9.13
C SER A 8 8.02 13.51 -9.51
N LEU A 9 7.97 12.89 -10.68
CA LEU A 9 6.85 12.04 -11.06
C LEU A 9 6.92 10.77 -10.20
N TYR A 10 5.81 10.44 -9.53
CA TYR A 10 5.61 9.17 -8.85
C TYR A 10 4.74 8.28 -9.73
N TYR A 11 5.23 7.08 -10.00
CA TYR A 11 4.52 6.04 -10.72
C TYR A 11 4.38 4.86 -9.76
N PRO A 12 3.16 4.56 -9.27
CA PRO A 12 2.97 3.39 -8.42
C PRO A 12 3.15 2.11 -9.25
N ASP A 13 3.50 1.02 -8.59
CA ASP A 13 3.61 -0.29 -9.24
C ASP A 13 2.26 -0.71 -9.85
N PHE A 14 1.16 -0.51 -9.11
CA PHE A 14 -0.19 -0.79 -9.61
C PHE A 14 -1.23 0.22 -9.14
N VAL A 15 -2.27 0.36 -9.97
CA VAL A 15 -3.54 1.00 -9.61
C VAL A 15 -4.67 0.01 -9.89
N ALA A 16 -5.53 -0.26 -8.90
CA ALA A 16 -6.59 -1.26 -9.03
C ALA A 16 -7.92 -0.76 -8.45
N VAL A 17 -9.04 -1.20 -9.03
CA VAL A 17 -10.38 -0.93 -8.50
C VAL A 17 -10.96 -2.22 -7.93
N GLN A 18 -11.21 -2.23 -6.62
CA GLN A 18 -11.90 -3.32 -5.93
C GLN A 18 -13.40 -3.02 -5.91
N LYS A 19 -14.21 -3.92 -6.47
CA LYS A 19 -15.67 -3.91 -6.32
C LYS A 19 -16.04 -4.61 -5.01
N LEU A 20 -16.82 -3.93 -4.18
CA LEU A 20 -17.32 -4.44 -2.90
C LEU A 20 -18.81 -4.77 -3.01
N SER A 21 -19.33 -5.43 -1.98
CA SER A 21 -20.76 -5.66 -1.83
C SER A 21 -21.54 -4.33 -1.79
N GLY A 22 -22.77 -4.36 -2.29
CA GLY A 22 -23.63 -3.16 -2.36
C GLY A 22 -23.17 -2.12 -3.38
N GLY A 23 -22.38 -2.50 -4.39
CA GLY A 23 -21.97 -1.62 -5.49
C GLY A 23 -20.90 -0.60 -5.14
N LYS A 24 -20.34 -0.63 -3.92
CA LYS A 24 -19.25 0.25 -3.50
C LYS A 24 -17.94 -0.13 -4.20
N THR A 25 -17.06 0.84 -4.36
CA THR A 25 -15.73 0.64 -4.94
C THR A 25 -14.64 1.28 -4.09
N VAL A 26 -13.45 0.70 -4.15
CA VAL A 26 -12.22 1.28 -3.59
C VAL A 26 -11.16 1.27 -4.67
N THR A 27 -10.55 2.42 -4.92
CA THR A 27 -9.39 2.54 -5.79
C THR A 27 -8.12 2.45 -4.94
N TRP A 28 -7.22 1.55 -5.31
CA TRP A 28 -5.99 1.27 -4.60
C TRP A 28 -4.80 1.78 -5.40
N ILE A 29 -3.92 2.52 -4.73
CA ILE A 29 -2.52 2.68 -5.12
C ILE A 29 -1.74 1.60 -4.38
N ILE A 30 -1.07 0.73 -5.11
CA ILE A 30 -0.37 -0.44 -4.57
C ILE A 30 1.11 -0.30 -4.88
N GLU A 31 1.93 -0.40 -3.84
CA GLU A 31 3.39 -0.38 -3.93
C GLU A 31 3.97 -1.68 -3.39
N THR A 32 4.82 -2.34 -4.17
CA THR A 32 5.57 -3.52 -3.76
C THR A 32 7.01 -3.13 -3.42
N LYS A 33 7.54 -3.70 -2.33
CA LYS A 33 8.92 -3.38 -1.88
C LYS A 33 9.69 -4.60 -1.43
N GLY A 34 10.88 -4.78 -2.01
CA GLY A 34 11.87 -5.76 -1.54
C GLY A 34 12.83 -5.17 -0.51
N TYR A 35 13.39 -4.00 -0.81
CA TYR A 35 14.33 -3.27 0.04
C TYR A 35 13.76 -1.89 0.37
N GLU A 36 13.94 -1.44 1.61
CA GLU A 36 13.53 -0.11 2.06
C GLU A 36 14.75 0.71 2.50
N ASP A 37 14.84 1.95 2.01
CA ASP A 37 15.78 2.95 2.49
C ASP A 37 15.07 3.98 3.40
N GLU A 38 15.85 4.84 4.05
CA GLU A 38 15.35 5.86 4.99
C GLU A 38 14.33 6.85 4.37
N THR A 39 14.32 6.99 3.05
CA THR A 39 13.40 7.90 2.34
C THR A 39 12.04 7.28 2.05
N VAL A 40 11.89 5.96 2.23
CA VAL A 40 10.64 5.23 1.93
C VAL A 40 9.49 5.73 2.79
N ALA A 41 9.71 6.00 4.08
CA ALA A 41 8.67 6.50 4.98
C ALA A 41 8.07 7.85 4.50
N LEU A 42 8.89 8.74 3.95
CA LEU A 42 8.43 10.01 3.40
C LEU A 42 7.58 9.81 2.14
N LYS A 43 7.99 8.89 1.26
CA LYS A 43 7.26 8.55 0.04
C LYS A 43 5.90 7.91 0.36
N ASP A 44 5.88 7.00 1.34
CA ASP A 44 4.63 6.37 1.81
C ASP A 44 3.66 7.42 2.36
N ALA A 45 4.15 8.38 3.15
CA ALA A 45 3.34 9.47 3.67
C ALA A 45 2.76 10.36 2.56
N GLU A 46 3.55 10.66 1.51
CA GLU A 46 3.04 11.39 0.34
C GLU A 46 1.98 10.58 -0.43
N ALA A 47 2.16 9.28 -0.61
CA ALA A 47 1.19 8.42 -1.28
C ALA A 47 -0.16 8.36 -0.51
N VAL A 48 -0.10 8.27 0.82
CA VAL A 48 -1.30 8.38 1.68
C VAL A 48 -1.97 9.75 1.51
N HIS A 49 -1.20 10.84 1.46
CA HIS A 49 -1.72 12.18 1.24
C HIS A 49 -2.40 12.32 -0.13
N TRP A 50 -1.81 11.72 -1.17
CA TRP A 50 -2.40 11.71 -2.51
C TRP A 50 -3.73 10.97 -2.55
N CYS A 51 -3.84 9.81 -1.92
CA CYS A 51 -5.12 9.10 -1.80
C CYS A 51 -6.17 9.94 -1.05
N LYS A 52 -5.79 10.67 0.00
CA LYS A 52 -6.69 11.60 0.69
C LYS A 52 -7.20 12.69 -0.26
N LYS A 53 -6.31 13.33 -1.01
CA LYS A 53 -6.67 14.38 -1.98
C LYS A 53 -7.52 13.85 -3.13
N ALA A 54 -7.14 12.71 -3.70
CA ALA A 54 -7.93 12.05 -4.74
C ALA A 54 -9.34 11.72 -4.24
N THR A 55 -9.48 11.27 -2.99
CA THR A 55 -10.80 11.06 -2.37
C THR A 55 -11.59 12.35 -2.24
N GLU A 56 -10.98 13.42 -1.74
CA GLU A 56 -11.61 14.74 -1.59
C GLU A 56 -12.15 15.28 -2.93
N PHE A 57 -11.36 15.17 -4.00
CA PHE A 57 -11.69 15.73 -5.32
C PHE A 57 -12.63 14.85 -6.13
N THR A 58 -12.43 13.54 -6.13
CA THR A 58 -13.20 12.61 -6.99
C THR A 58 -14.45 12.07 -6.31
N LYS A 59 -14.60 12.27 -4.99
CA LYS A 59 -15.63 11.64 -4.14
C LYS A 59 -15.63 10.10 -4.20
N SER A 60 -14.56 9.51 -4.72
CA SER A 60 -14.34 8.05 -4.76
C SER A 60 -13.37 7.67 -3.64
N ASN A 61 -13.48 6.46 -3.08
CA ASN A 61 -12.60 6.04 -1.98
C ASN A 61 -11.23 5.60 -2.54
N TRP A 62 -10.19 6.41 -2.31
CA TRP A 62 -8.80 6.08 -2.66
C TRP A 62 -8.01 5.64 -1.44
N ARG A 63 -7.24 4.56 -1.58
CA ARG A 63 -6.40 3.99 -0.53
C ARG A 63 -5.02 3.63 -1.02
N PHE A 64 -4.03 3.84 -0.17
CA PHE A 64 -2.66 3.41 -0.40
C PHE A 64 -2.38 2.11 0.34
N ILE A 65 -1.64 1.19 -0.28
CA ILE A 65 -1.11 0.02 0.39
C ILE A 65 0.30 -0.28 -0.07
N LYS A 66 1.19 -0.48 0.90
CA LYS A 66 2.54 -0.99 0.69
C LYS A 66 2.58 -2.46 1.07
N ILE A 67 3.17 -3.28 0.21
CA ILE A 67 3.28 -4.73 0.39
C ILE A 67 4.74 -5.14 0.29
N ALA A 68 5.28 -5.69 1.36
CA ALA A 68 6.64 -6.24 1.34
C ALA A 68 6.68 -7.48 0.43
N ASP A 69 7.72 -7.63 -0.37
CA ASP A 69 7.94 -8.80 -1.23
C ASP A 69 8.07 -10.10 -0.41
N ALA A 70 8.61 -10.00 0.81
CA ALA A 70 8.63 -11.08 1.80
C ALA A 70 7.22 -11.58 2.20
N PHE A 71 6.20 -10.71 2.11
CA PHE A 71 4.81 -11.14 2.30
C PHE A 71 4.41 -12.18 1.23
N PHE A 72 4.77 -12.00 -0.04
CA PHE A 72 4.38 -12.97 -1.08
C PHE A 72 5.20 -14.26 -1.03
N ARG A 73 6.43 -14.21 -0.51
CA ARG A 73 7.32 -15.36 -0.45
C ARG A 73 7.03 -16.37 0.66
N ARG A 74 6.11 -16.10 1.60
CA ARG A 74 5.82 -17.07 2.67
C ARG A 74 5.29 -18.39 2.07
N PRO A 75 5.89 -19.56 2.41
CA PRO A 75 5.48 -20.85 1.87
C PRO A 75 4.00 -21.15 2.10
N GLY A 76 3.35 -21.78 1.12
CA GLY A 76 1.94 -22.17 1.20
C GLY A 76 0.94 -21.02 1.13
N ARG A 77 1.40 -19.77 0.93
CA ARG A 77 0.53 -18.61 0.85
C ARG A 77 -0.32 -18.64 -0.42
N LYS A 78 -1.64 -18.60 -0.22
CA LYS A 78 -2.65 -18.52 -1.26
C LYS A 78 -3.68 -17.46 -0.88
N PHE A 79 -4.28 -16.84 -1.88
CA PHE A 79 -5.32 -15.83 -1.71
C PHE A 79 -6.57 -16.24 -2.46
N SER A 80 -7.71 -16.24 -1.78
CA SER A 80 -9.02 -16.54 -2.41
C SER A 80 -9.67 -15.28 -3.00
N SER A 81 -9.27 -14.10 -2.52
CA SER A 81 -9.72 -12.80 -3.00
C SER A 81 -8.70 -11.71 -2.64
N TYR A 82 -8.86 -10.51 -3.22
CA TYR A 82 -8.08 -9.36 -2.81
C TYR A 82 -8.30 -9.01 -1.34
N GLN A 83 -9.53 -9.13 -0.83
CA GLN A 83 -9.82 -8.88 0.59
C GLN A 83 -9.10 -9.88 1.50
N ASP A 84 -9.13 -11.17 1.17
CA ASP A 84 -8.38 -12.20 1.90
C ASP A 84 -6.86 -11.93 1.90
N MET A 85 -6.32 -11.37 0.81
CA MET A 85 -4.93 -10.93 0.76
C MET A 85 -4.67 -9.73 1.69
N LEU A 86 -5.56 -8.74 1.72
CA LEU A 86 -5.46 -7.59 2.63
C LEU A 86 -5.50 -8.01 4.10
N ASP A 87 -6.41 -8.91 4.46
CA ASP A 87 -6.57 -9.36 5.84
C ASP A 87 -5.29 -10.09 6.31
N LYS A 88 -4.76 -11.01 5.47
CA LYS A 88 -3.49 -11.69 5.73
C LYS A 88 -2.29 -10.73 5.80
N LEU A 89 -2.32 -9.63 5.04
CA LEU A 89 -1.26 -8.63 5.07
C LEU A 89 -1.28 -7.82 6.37
N VAL A 90 -2.47 -7.49 6.89
CA VAL A 90 -2.60 -6.83 8.20
C VAL A 90 -1.98 -7.72 9.29
N ASP A 91 -2.31 -9.01 9.31
CA ASP A 91 -1.74 -9.95 10.28
C ASP A 91 -0.21 -10.01 10.18
N TYR A 92 0.32 -10.11 8.95
CA TYR A 92 1.75 -10.10 8.67
C TYR A 92 2.45 -8.85 9.23
N GLN A 93 1.88 -7.66 8.99
CA GLN A 93 2.45 -6.40 9.47
C GLN A 93 2.41 -6.28 11.00
N GLN A 94 1.39 -6.83 11.65
CA GLN A 94 1.32 -6.85 13.12
C GLN A 94 2.34 -7.82 13.72
N GLU A 95 2.59 -8.97 13.08
CA GLU A 95 3.66 -9.89 13.47
C GLU A 95 5.04 -9.24 13.40
N GLU A 96 5.36 -8.56 12.29
CA GLU A 96 6.64 -7.86 12.13
C GLU A 96 6.83 -6.76 13.18
N LYS A 97 5.80 -5.94 13.42
CA LYS A 97 5.84 -4.91 14.47
C LYS A 97 6.08 -5.50 15.86
N ARG A 98 5.43 -6.63 16.19
CA ARG A 98 5.64 -7.31 17.48
C ARG A 98 7.06 -7.81 17.64
N GLN A 99 7.66 -8.37 16.58
CA GLN A 99 9.04 -8.86 16.62
C GLN A 99 10.04 -7.71 16.83
N LEU A 100 9.82 -6.56 16.19
CA LEU A 100 10.68 -5.38 16.35
C LEU A 100 10.66 -4.80 17.77
N ILE A 101 9.53 -4.90 18.48
CA ILE A 101 9.40 -4.38 19.86
C ILE A 101 10.11 -5.30 20.88
N LEU A 102 10.33 -6.57 20.53
CA LEU A 102 10.94 -7.59 21.40
C LEU A 102 12.46 -7.73 21.23
N THR A 103 13.05 -6.99 20.29
CA THR A 103 14.50 -6.92 20.00
C THR A 103 15.08 -5.59 20.42
#